data_AF-A0AA51DC24-F1
#
_entry.id   AF-A0AA51DC24-F1
#
_cell.length_a   1.000
_cell.length_b   1.000
_cell.length_c   1.000
_cell.angle_alpha   90.00
_cell.angle_beta   90.00
_cell.angle_gamma   90.00
#
_symmetry.space_group_name_H-M   'P 1'
#
loop_
_entity.id
_entity.type
_entity.pdbx_description
1 polymer ?
#
loop_
_entity_poly.entity_id
_entity_poly.type
_entity_poly.pdbx_seq_one_letter_code
_entity_poly.pdbx_strand_id
1 'polypeptide(L)'
;MEFYKILQDLDSSKDNVVFTYLTGKNKGAKLILSDGEKIYSESNDSVDWKKAAESMPVNKKSQTVLVDGEKIYIEFLRKSYSAVVCGAGHVSIAIIKMCNLMDLPVTVIDDRMIFTNNAKAAGADNVMYEPFEDALDKIEGDSGTFFIIVTRGHRYDQMCLEKIINKENAYIGMIGSRLRVGKVLDYLEEKGVPREKLDMVHTPIGLKIGAETPAEIAVSIMAEIIEIKNKKSGMSSFDKELVDAISGEKLKNIPKAVVTIVSRKGSSPRDVGTKMIVCKDGTMIGTIGGGCVEAELRQKAFNALDAQRCELVKVDMTGQEAEDDGMVCGGIIEVFIDPIM
;
A
#
# COMPACT_ATOMS: atom_id res chain seq x y z
N MET A 1 -2.64 23.64 -2.98
CA MET A 1 -2.18 23.28 -1.62
C MET A 1 -3.29 22.73 -0.71
N GLU A 2 -4.52 23.25 -0.75
CA GLU A 2 -5.63 22.75 0.08
C GLU A 2 -5.89 21.25 -0.07
N PHE A 3 -5.96 20.76 -1.31
CA PHE A 3 -6.07 19.32 -1.63
C PHE A 3 -5.11 18.44 -0.83
N TYR A 4 -3.81 18.77 -0.82
CA TYR A 4 -2.78 17.96 -0.16
C TYR A 4 -2.83 18.05 1.37
N LYS A 5 -3.31 19.15 1.93
CA LYS A 5 -3.55 19.25 3.38
C LYS A 5 -4.70 18.35 3.79
N ILE A 6 -5.82 18.40 3.05
CA ILE A 6 -6.96 17.50 3.29
C ILE A 6 -6.50 16.05 3.17
N LEU A 7 -5.71 15.73 2.13
CA LEU A 7 -5.15 14.40 1.91
C LEU A 7 -4.32 13.89 3.11
N GLN A 8 -3.54 14.78 3.74
CA GLN A 8 -2.72 14.47 4.91
C GLN A 8 -3.54 14.16 6.16
N ASP A 9 -4.68 14.83 6.30
CA ASP A 9 -5.57 14.73 7.46
C ASP A 9 -6.72 13.73 7.26
N LEU A 10 -6.73 12.99 6.13
CA LEU A 10 -7.75 11.98 5.88
C LEU A 10 -7.68 10.89 6.96
N ASP A 11 -8.85 10.55 7.48
CA ASP A 11 -9.01 9.38 8.33
C ASP A 11 -8.70 8.13 7.50
N SER A 12 -7.52 7.57 7.73
CA SER A 12 -7.07 6.39 7.00
C SER A 12 -7.96 5.19 7.24
N SER A 13 -8.84 5.19 8.27
CA SER A 13 -9.78 4.10 8.50
C SER A 13 -10.88 3.99 7.43
N LYS A 14 -11.16 5.10 6.71
CA LYS A 14 -12.26 5.25 5.75
C LYS A 14 -11.87 4.87 4.31
N ASP A 15 -12.87 4.63 3.47
CA ASP A 15 -12.69 4.38 2.03
C ASP A 15 -12.46 5.72 1.31
N ASN A 16 -11.18 6.09 1.21
CA ASN A 16 -10.75 7.36 0.62
C ASN A 16 -10.44 7.18 -0.88
N VAL A 17 -11.05 8.00 -1.73
CA VAL A 17 -10.92 7.93 -3.19
C VAL A 17 -10.66 9.32 -3.76
N VAL A 18 -9.62 9.43 -4.59
CA VAL A 18 -9.27 10.64 -5.34
C VAL A 18 -9.65 10.45 -6.80
N PHE A 19 -10.32 11.44 -7.38
CA PHE A 19 -10.55 11.52 -8.81
C PHE A 19 -9.67 12.65 -9.35
N THR A 20 -8.98 12.41 -10.45
CA THR A 20 -8.20 13.43 -11.17
C THR A 20 -8.52 13.39 -12.65
N TYR A 21 -8.98 14.51 -13.21
CA TYR A 21 -9.13 14.64 -14.66
C TYR A 21 -7.77 14.69 -15.35
N LEU A 22 -7.52 13.76 -16.27
CA LEU A 22 -6.24 13.65 -16.99
C LEU A 22 -6.23 14.38 -18.33
N THR A 23 -7.40 14.62 -18.90
CA THR A 23 -7.57 15.23 -20.23
C THR A 23 -8.71 16.23 -20.24
N GLY A 24 -8.82 16.97 -21.34
CA GLY A 24 -9.93 17.87 -21.59
C GLY A 24 -9.83 19.19 -20.84
N LYS A 25 -10.95 19.91 -20.71
CA LYS A 25 -10.95 21.29 -20.19
C LYS A 25 -10.71 21.34 -18.68
N ASN A 26 -11.11 20.27 -17.99
CA ASN A 26 -10.99 20.15 -16.55
C ASN A 26 -9.69 19.45 -16.11
N LYS A 27 -8.72 19.26 -17.03
CA LYS A 27 -7.46 18.57 -16.74
C LYS A 27 -6.77 19.17 -15.51
N GLY A 28 -6.41 18.31 -14.56
CA GLY A 28 -5.80 18.67 -13.28
C GLY A 28 -6.81 18.74 -12.12
N ALA A 29 -8.09 19.01 -12.40
CA ALA A 29 -9.12 19.12 -11.38
C ALA A 29 -9.27 17.84 -10.56
N LYS A 30 -9.46 18.01 -9.25
CA LYS A 30 -9.52 16.90 -8.29
C LYS A 30 -10.78 16.90 -7.44
N LEU A 31 -11.17 15.70 -7.02
CA LEU A 31 -12.23 15.41 -6.06
C LEU A 31 -11.69 14.39 -5.06
N ILE A 32 -12.01 14.58 -3.78
CA ILE A 32 -11.80 13.57 -2.73
C ILE A 32 -13.17 13.14 -2.21
N LEU A 33 -13.40 11.84 -2.20
CA LEU A 33 -14.49 11.19 -1.50
C LEU A 33 -13.93 10.40 -0.31
N SER A 34 -14.60 10.43 0.83
CA SER A 34 -14.36 9.51 1.97
C SER A 34 -15.67 8.85 2.33
N ASP A 35 -15.71 7.51 2.33
CA ASP A 35 -16.93 6.72 2.53
C ASP A 35 -18.09 7.17 1.61
N GLY A 36 -17.74 7.64 0.42
CA GLY A 36 -18.70 8.16 -0.57
C GLY A 36 -19.13 9.62 -0.36
N GLU A 37 -18.75 10.25 0.75
CA GLU A 37 -19.03 11.66 1.00
C GLU A 37 -17.96 12.57 0.40
N LYS A 38 -18.39 13.66 -0.22
CA LYS A 38 -17.49 14.65 -0.81
C LYS A 38 -16.82 15.50 0.27
N ILE A 39 -15.51 15.39 0.39
CA ILE A 39 -14.69 16.16 1.34
C ILE A 39 -13.93 17.30 0.64
N TYR A 40 -13.57 17.11 -0.62
CA TYR A 40 -12.91 18.14 -1.43
C TYR A 40 -13.40 18.09 -2.86
N SER A 41 -13.55 19.25 -3.50
CA SER A 41 -13.70 19.35 -4.94
C SER A 41 -13.11 20.67 -5.42
N GLU A 42 -12.33 20.62 -6.49
CA GLU A 42 -11.84 21.84 -7.15
C GLU A 42 -13.02 22.72 -7.58
N SER A 43 -12.96 24.02 -7.22
CA SER A 43 -14.04 24.99 -7.41
C SER A 43 -14.10 25.49 -8.85
N ASN A 44 -14.53 24.64 -9.76
CA ASN A 44 -14.79 25.05 -11.13
C ASN A 44 -16.21 24.63 -11.52
N ASP A 45 -17.09 25.60 -11.77
CA ASP A 45 -18.52 25.40 -12.05
C ASP A 45 -18.77 24.50 -13.29
N SER A 46 -17.74 24.22 -14.08
CA SER A 46 -17.78 23.35 -15.26
C SER A 46 -17.56 21.86 -15.00
N VAL A 47 -17.22 21.44 -13.77
CA VAL A 47 -16.88 20.04 -13.49
C VAL A 47 -18.08 19.30 -12.92
N ASP A 48 -18.67 18.39 -13.70
CA ASP A 48 -19.72 17.48 -13.23
C ASP A 48 -19.13 16.30 -12.45
N TRP A 49 -18.90 16.53 -11.16
CA TRP A 49 -18.39 15.52 -10.24
C TRP A 49 -19.36 14.36 -10.00
N LYS A 50 -20.65 14.53 -10.30
CA LYS A 50 -21.65 13.47 -10.09
C LYS A 50 -21.39 12.29 -11.02
N LYS A 51 -21.21 12.56 -12.32
CA LYS A 51 -20.87 11.54 -13.31
C LYS A 51 -19.52 10.88 -13.04
N ALA A 52 -18.53 11.67 -12.62
CA ALA A 52 -17.23 11.13 -12.23
C ALA A 52 -17.37 10.14 -11.07
N ALA A 53 -18.09 10.50 -10.01
CA ALA A 53 -18.34 9.62 -8.87
C ALA A 53 -19.15 8.36 -9.26
N GLU A 54 -20.12 8.47 -10.16
CA GLU A 54 -20.89 7.32 -10.68
C GLU A 54 -20.03 6.33 -11.49
N SER A 55 -18.88 6.77 -12.02
CA SER A 55 -17.93 5.92 -12.76
C SER A 55 -16.96 5.11 -11.85
N MET A 56 -17.17 5.15 -10.53
CA MET A 56 -16.30 4.48 -9.56
C MET A 56 -16.18 2.96 -9.84
N PRO A 57 -14.96 2.41 -9.94
CA PRO A 57 -14.76 1.00 -10.22
C PRO A 57 -15.28 0.07 -9.12
N VAL A 58 -16.10 -0.91 -9.49
CA VAL A 58 -16.62 -1.94 -8.56
C VAL A 58 -15.49 -2.77 -7.94
N ASN A 59 -14.40 -3.00 -8.68
CA ASN A 59 -13.24 -3.76 -8.22
C ASN A 59 -12.35 -3.01 -7.20
N LYS A 60 -12.67 -1.74 -6.91
CA LYS A 60 -11.90 -0.83 -6.07
C LYS A 60 -10.41 -0.79 -6.42
N LYS A 61 -10.05 -0.95 -7.70
CA LYS A 61 -8.68 -0.80 -8.21
C LYS A 61 -8.48 0.61 -8.75
N SER A 62 -7.33 1.19 -8.43
CA SER A 62 -6.94 2.48 -8.98
C SER A 62 -6.68 2.33 -10.47
N GLN A 63 -7.40 3.08 -11.30
CA GLN A 63 -7.37 2.94 -12.75
C GLN A 63 -7.90 4.18 -13.44
N THR A 64 -7.53 4.35 -14.71
CA THR A 64 -8.14 5.36 -15.57
C THR A 64 -9.43 4.82 -16.18
N VAL A 65 -10.49 5.63 -16.10
CA VAL A 65 -11.77 5.41 -16.77
C VAL A 65 -12.03 6.52 -17.78
N LEU A 66 -12.93 6.27 -18.73
CA LEU A 66 -13.38 7.25 -19.71
C LEU A 66 -14.81 7.69 -19.38
N VAL A 67 -15.01 8.97 -19.13
CA VAL A 67 -16.32 9.57 -18.83
C VAL A 67 -16.53 10.72 -19.80
N ASP A 68 -17.58 10.66 -20.62
CA ASP A 68 -17.92 11.67 -21.63
C ASP A 68 -16.74 12.07 -22.55
N GLY A 69 -15.86 11.12 -22.87
CA GLY A 69 -14.68 11.35 -23.72
C GLY A 69 -13.47 11.94 -23.00
N GLU A 70 -13.58 12.24 -21.70
CA GLU A 70 -12.45 12.66 -20.87
C GLU A 70 -11.93 11.48 -20.03
N LYS A 71 -10.61 11.35 -19.93
CA LYS A 71 -9.95 10.38 -19.05
C LYS A 71 -9.95 10.90 -17.62
N ILE A 72 -10.43 10.09 -16.69
CA ILE A 72 -10.40 10.36 -15.26
C ILE A 72 -9.58 9.25 -14.60
N TYR A 73 -8.54 9.61 -13.86
CA TYR A 73 -7.85 8.67 -13.00
C TYR A 73 -8.58 8.61 -11.67
N ILE A 74 -9.04 7.41 -11.31
CA ILE A 74 -9.70 7.12 -10.03
C ILE A 74 -8.69 6.37 -9.19
N GLU A 75 -8.33 6.95 -8.06
CA GLU A 75 -7.26 6.52 -7.20
C GLU A 75 -7.83 6.19 -5.82
N PHE A 76 -7.84 4.91 -5.48
CA PHE A 76 -8.18 4.47 -4.15
C PHE A 76 -6.96 4.65 -3.25
N LEU A 77 -7.06 5.57 -2.28
CA LEU A 77 -6.03 5.81 -1.29
C LEU A 77 -6.08 4.66 -0.28
N ARG A 78 -5.28 3.63 -0.52
CA ARG A 78 -5.27 2.46 0.36
C ARG A 78 -4.51 2.74 1.64
N LYS A 79 -4.98 2.14 2.73
CA LYS A 79 -4.26 2.05 4.01
C LYS A 79 -2.85 1.54 3.75
N SER A 80 -1.87 2.13 4.44
CA SER A 80 -0.51 1.59 4.44
C SER A 80 -0.56 0.18 5.02
N TYR A 81 -0.03 -0.81 4.30
CA TYR A 81 0.03 -2.15 4.84
C TYR A 81 1.08 -2.21 5.95
N SER A 82 0.80 -2.97 7.00
CA SER A 82 1.78 -3.25 8.05
C SER A 82 1.61 -4.68 8.55
N ALA A 83 2.67 -5.23 9.15
CA ALA A 83 2.66 -6.55 9.75
C ALA A 83 2.75 -6.45 11.27
N VAL A 84 1.93 -7.23 11.96
CA VAL A 84 2.02 -7.46 13.41
C VAL A 84 2.38 -8.92 13.63
N VAL A 85 3.62 -9.17 14.04
CA VAL A 85 4.16 -10.51 14.26
C VAL A 85 4.09 -10.86 15.75
N CYS A 86 3.23 -11.82 16.09
CA CYS A 86 3.14 -12.36 17.44
C CYS A 86 4.17 -13.49 17.60
N GLY A 87 5.26 -13.18 18.29
CA GLY A 87 6.37 -14.07 18.57
C GLY A 87 7.64 -13.57 17.88
N ALA A 88 8.78 -13.69 18.56
CA ALA A 88 10.08 -13.28 18.04
C ALA A 88 11.06 -14.46 17.88
N GLY A 89 10.54 -15.65 17.58
CA GLY A 89 11.32 -16.88 17.36
C GLY A 89 12.07 -16.90 16.01
N HIS A 90 12.75 -18.02 15.72
CA HIS A 90 13.59 -18.16 14.51
C HIS A 90 12.83 -17.91 13.20
N VAL A 91 11.57 -18.34 13.10
CA VAL A 91 10.71 -18.06 11.93
C VAL A 91 10.43 -16.56 11.82
N SER A 92 10.10 -15.90 12.93
CA SER A 92 9.84 -14.46 12.98
C SER A 92 11.03 -13.64 12.50
N ILE A 93 12.26 -14.04 12.82
CA ILE A 93 13.47 -13.34 12.35
C ILE A 93 13.56 -13.35 10.81
N ALA A 94 13.21 -14.47 10.17
CA ALA A 94 13.17 -14.54 8.72
C ALA A 94 12.02 -13.68 8.14
N ILE A 95 10.85 -13.69 8.79
CA ILE A 95 9.71 -12.85 8.40
C ILE A 95 10.06 -11.36 8.47
N ILE A 96 10.65 -10.88 9.57
CA ILE A 96 11.05 -9.47 9.75
C ILE A 96 11.97 -9.02 8.62
N LYS A 97 12.97 -9.83 8.27
CA LYS A 97 13.89 -9.51 7.16
C LYS A 97 13.18 -9.42 5.81
N MET A 98 12.20 -10.28 5.57
CA MET A 98 11.40 -10.23 4.34
C MET A 98 10.46 -9.03 4.32
N CYS A 99 9.84 -8.69 5.46
CA CYS A 99 9.05 -7.46 5.59
C CYS A 99 9.88 -6.23 5.25
N ASN A 100 11.10 -6.13 5.78
CA ASN A 100 12.02 -5.03 5.46
C ASN A 100 12.42 -4.99 3.99
N LEU A 101 12.69 -6.15 3.38
CA LEU A 101 13.01 -6.23 1.95
C LEU A 101 11.85 -5.75 1.06
N MET A 102 10.62 -5.83 1.57
CA MET A 102 9.39 -5.47 0.87
C MET A 102 8.84 -4.10 1.25
N ASP A 103 9.59 -3.31 2.03
CA ASP A 103 9.14 -2.02 2.59
C ASP A 103 7.79 -2.15 3.33
N LEU A 104 7.60 -3.24 4.07
CA LEU A 104 6.41 -3.52 4.87
C LEU A 104 6.73 -3.27 6.35
N PRO A 105 6.25 -2.18 6.97
CA PRO A 105 6.49 -1.89 8.37
C PRO A 105 6.05 -3.05 9.27
N VAL A 106 6.90 -3.44 10.21
CA VAL A 106 6.68 -4.61 11.08
C VAL A 106 6.79 -4.26 12.56
N THR A 107 5.70 -4.53 13.29
CA THR A 107 5.66 -4.54 14.76
C THR A 107 5.80 -5.98 15.26
N VAL A 108 6.71 -6.22 16.19
CA VAL A 108 6.94 -7.55 16.77
C VAL A 108 6.61 -7.55 18.25
N ILE A 109 5.89 -8.58 18.70
CA ILE A 109 5.49 -8.75 20.09
C ILE A 109 6.14 -10.04 20.63
N ASP A 110 6.82 -9.96 21.77
CA ASP A 110 7.25 -11.15 22.55
C ASP A 110 7.53 -10.72 23.99
N ASP A 111 7.17 -11.57 24.96
CA ASP A 111 7.37 -11.31 26.39
C ASP A 111 8.77 -11.74 26.89
N ARG A 112 9.71 -12.07 25.97
CA ARG A 112 11.10 -12.42 26.29
C ARG A 112 12.10 -11.43 25.70
N MET A 113 12.85 -10.77 26.58
CA MET A 113 13.80 -9.71 26.24
C MET A 113 14.85 -10.11 25.20
N ILE A 114 15.40 -11.33 25.29
CA ILE A 114 16.41 -11.80 24.32
C ILE A 114 15.81 -11.88 22.91
N PHE A 115 14.56 -12.32 22.79
CA PHE A 115 13.90 -12.50 21.51
C PHE A 115 13.47 -11.15 20.92
N THR A 116 12.97 -10.23 21.74
CA THR A 116 12.68 -8.86 21.30
C THR A 116 13.93 -8.10 20.86
N ASN A 117 15.06 -8.27 21.56
CA ASN A 117 16.34 -7.72 21.11
C ASN A 117 16.78 -8.28 19.75
N ASN A 118 16.59 -9.59 19.52
CA ASN A 118 16.89 -10.22 18.23
C ASN A 118 15.97 -9.69 17.11
N ALA A 119 14.68 -9.48 17.40
CA ALA A 119 13.74 -8.88 16.45
C ALA A 119 14.15 -7.46 16.04
N LYS A 120 14.56 -6.65 17.03
CA LYS A 120 15.11 -5.31 16.77
C LYS A 120 16.38 -5.36 15.93
N ALA A 121 17.30 -6.28 16.25
CA ALA A 121 18.54 -6.47 15.48
C ALA A 121 18.28 -6.99 14.05
N ALA A 122 17.19 -7.70 13.82
CA ALA A 122 16.74 -8.13 12.50
C ALA A 122 16.09 -6.99 11.68
N GLY A 123 15.84 -5.85 12.31
CA GLY A 123 15.35 -4.62 11.68
C GLY A 123 13.85 -4.39 11.85
N ALA A 124 13.19 -4.93 12.89
CA ALA A 124 11.79 -4.60 13.13
C ALA A 124 11.62 -3.10 13.46
N ASP A 125 10.63 -2.44 12.84
CA ASP A 125 10.35 -1.01 13.05
C ASP A 125 9.91 -0.72 14.49
N ASN A 126 9.09 -1.59 15.05
CA ASN A 126 8.64 -1.50 16.43
C ASN A 126 8.71 -2.85 17.13
N VAL A 127 9.07 -2.84 18.41
CA VAL A 127 9.17 -4.06 19.23
C VAL A 127 8.54 -3.82 20.59
N MET A 128 7.55 -4.65 20.93
CA MET A 128 6.82 -4.60 22.19
C MET A 128 7.28 -5.75 23.10
N TYR A 129 8.03 -5.39 24.14
CA TYR A 129 8.50 -6.32 25.18
C TYR A 129 7.50 -6.39 26.34
N GLU A 130 6.44 -7.17 26.16
CA GLU A 130 5.34 -7.32 27.11
C GLU A 130 4.52 -8.58 26.78
N PRO A 131 3.62 -9.04 27.67
CA PRO A 131 2.69 -10.12 27.37
C PRO A 131 1.87 -9.83 26.12
N PHE A 132 1.59 -10.88 25.32
CA PHE A 132 0.87 -10.72 24.05
C PHE A 132 -0.51 -10.08 24.22
N GLU A 133 -1.24 -10.41 25.30
CA GLU A 133 -2.56 -9.84 25.58
C GLU A 133 -2.48 -8.31 25.74
N ASP A 134 -1.54 -7.86 26.57
CA ASP A 134 -1.33 -6.43 26.86
C ASP A 134 -0.92 -5.65 25.61
N ALA A 135 -0.04 -6.25 24.78
CA ALA A 135 0.40 -5.62 23.53
C ALA A 135 -0.75 -5.54 22.52
N LEU A 136 -1.52 -6.62 22.37
CA LEU A 136 -2.61 -6.69 21.41
C LEU A 136 -3.80 -5.81 21.84
N ASP A 137 -3.96 -5.52 23.13
CA ASP A 137 -4.95 -4.54 23.60
C ASP A 137 -4.58 -3.10 23.17
N LYS A 138 -3.29 -2.81 22.94
CA LYS A 138 -2.80 -1.50 22.44
C LYS A 138 -2.78 -1.40 20.91
N ILE A 139 -2.95 -2.51 20.19
CA ILE A 139 -2.93 -2.55 18.72
C ILE A 139 -4.35 -2.77 18.22
N GLU A 140 -4.99 -1.75 17.66
CA GLU A 140 -6.37 -1.89 17.15
C GLU A 140 -6.45 -2.74 15.89
N GLY A 141 -5.52 -2.56 14.95
CA GLY A 141 -5.58 -3.16 13.61
C GLY A 141 -6.51 -2.40 12.66
N ASP A 142 -6.31 -2.57 11.36
CA ASP A 142 -7.13 -1.99 10.29
C ASP A 142 -7.16 -2.91 9.05
N SER A 143 -7.90 -2.55 8.01
CA SER A 143 -7.95 -3.31 6.75
C SER A 143 -6.63 -3.36 5.95
N GLY A 144 -5.54 -2.74 6.44
CA GLY A 144 -4.16 -2.88 5.95
C GLY A 144 -3.27 -3.72 6.87
N THR A 145 -3.77 -4.20 8.02
CA THR A 145 -2.97 -4.89 9.02
C THR A 145 -2.92 -6.40 8.75
N PHE A 146 -1.72 -6.95 8.63
CA PHE A 146 -1.45 -8.39 8.55
C PHE A 146 -1.05 -8.91 9.94
N PHE A 147 -1.94 -9.66 10.58
CA PHE A 147 -1.60 -10.36 11.83
C PHE A 147 -0.98 -11.71 11.54
N ILE A 148 0.24 -11.93 12.01
CA ILE A 148 1.05 -13.14 11.79
C ILE A 148 1.32 -13.78 13.15
N ILE A 149 0.62 -14.88 13.45
CA ILE A 149 0.71 -15.58 14.73
C ILE A 149 1.71 -16.73 14.60
N VAL A 150 2.93 -16.51 15.11
CA VAL A 150 4.07 -17.43 15.07
C VAL A 150 4.72 -17.55 16.45
N THR A 151 3.89 -17.80 17.47
CA THR A 151 4.34 -17.76 18.86
C THR A 151 5.16 -19.01 19.25
N ARG A 152 5.62 -19.05 20.51
CA ARG A 152 6.37 -20.18 21.07
C ARG A 152 5.53 -21.41 21.44
N GLY A 153 4.21 -21.38 21.27
CA GLY A 153 3.39 -22.54 21.59
C GLY A 153 1.89 -22.29 21.57
N HIS A 154 1.14 -23.38 21.54
CA HIS A 154 -0.29 -23.40 21.17
C HIS A 154 -1.18 -22.57 22.08
N ARG A 155 -0.85 -22.51 23.38
CA ARG A 155 -1.56 -21.66 24.34
C ARG A 155 -1.47 -20.18 23.97
N TYR A 156 -0.29 -19.73 23.53
CA TYR A 156 -0.07 -18.34 23.13
C TYR A 156 -0.65 -18.07 21.74
N ASP A 157 -0.59 -19.03 20.82
CA ASP A 157 -1.25 -18.93 19.50
C ASP A 157 -2.77 -18.69 19.66
N GLN A 158 -3.42 -19.50 20.50
CA GLN A 158 -4.84 -19.38 20.82
C GLN A 158 -5.17 -18.01 21.44
N MET A 159 -4.40 -17.58 22.44
CA MET A 159 -4.64 -16.30 23.11
C MET A 159 -4.45 -15.11 22.16
N CYS A 160 -3.45 -15.15 21.27
CA CYS A 160 -3.29 -14.11 20.25
C CYS A 160 -4.49 -14.09 19.30
N LEU A 161 -4.95 -15.26 18.84
CA LEU A 161 -6.10 -15.35 17.96
C LEU A 161 -7.38 -14.84 18.64
N GLU A 162 -7.60 -15.15 19.92
CA GLU A 162 -8.72 -14.64 20.72
C GLU A 162 -8.76 -13.10 20.74
N LYS A 163 -7.60 -12.46 20.92
CA LYS A 163 -7.49 -10.99 20.92
C LYS A 163 -7.66 -10.38 19.52
N ILE A 164 -7.24 -11.09 18.48
CA ILE A 164 -7.15 -10.54 17.11
C ILE A 164 -8.42 -10.79 16.28
N ILE A 165 -9.14 -11.89 16.50
CA ILE A 165 -10.22 -12.35 15.59
C ILE A 165 -11.34 -11.33 15.37
N ASN A 166 -11.56 -10.43 16.32
CA ASN A 166 -12.57 -9.38 16.23
C ASN A 166 -12.03 -8.02 15.76
N LYS A 167 -10.71 -7.86 15.65
CA LYS A 167 -10.07 -6.65 15.15
C LYS A 167 -10.22 -6.54 13.64
N GLU A 168 -10.28 -5.32 13.13
CA GLU A 168 -10.20 -5.09 11.68
C GLU A 168 -8.81 -5.52 11.19
N ASN A 169 -8.76 -6.22 10.05
CA ASN A 169 -7.52 -6.79 9.52
C ASN A 169 -7.60 -6.99 8.00
N ALA A 170 -6.43 -7.00 7.36
CA ALA A 170 -6.26 -7.44 5.98
C ALA A 170 -6.12 -8.98 5.90
N TYR A 171 -5.52 -9.57 6.93
CA TYR A 171 -5.12 -10.97 7.02
C TYR A 171 -4.92 -11.39 8.48
N ILE A 172 -5.32 -12.61 8.81
CA ILE A 172 -4.89 -13.32 10.01
C ILE A 172 -4.31 -14.66 9.59
N GLY A 173 -3.04 -14.87 9.86
CA GLY A 173 -2.35 -16.13 9.63
C GLY A 173 -1.88 -16.74 10.94
N MET A 174 -2.10 -18.04 11.13
CA MET A 174 -1.67 -18.73 12.34
C MET A 174 -0.87 -19.99 12.04
N ILE A 175 0.29 -20.09 12.70
CA ILE A 175 1.14 -21.26 12.58
C ILE A 175 0.53 -22.48 13.28
N GLY A 176 0.55 -23.61 12.59
CA GLY A 176 0.20 -24.89 13.20
C GLY A 176 -0.43 -25.89 12.26
N SER A 177 -0.54 -27.13 12.73
CA SER A 177 -1.22 -28.17 11.97
C SER A 177 -2.72 -27.91 11.90
N ARG A 178 -3.35 -28.31 10.79
CA ARG A 178 -4.79 -28.18 10.57
C ARG A 178 -5.62 -28.72 11.72
N LEU A 179 -5.26 -29.89 12.23
CA LEU A 179 -5.97 -30.54 13.33
C LEU A 179 -5.91 -29.71 14.61
N ARG A 180 -4.73 -29.16 14.91
CA ARG A 180 -4.50 -28.38 16.13
C ARG A 180 -5.21 -27.05 16.07
N VAL A 181 -5.10 -26.36 14.95
CA VAL A 181 -5.77 -25.08 14.75
C VAL A 181 -7.28 -25.28 14.67
N GLY A 182 -7.77 -26.36 14.07
CA GLY A 182 -9.19 -26.71 14.07
C GLY A 182 -9.79 -26.69 15.48
N LYS A 183 -9.13 -27.33 16.46
CA LYS A 183 -9.57 -27.28 17.86
C LYS A 183 -9.63 -25.88 18.47
N VAL A 184 -8.71 -25.00 18.07
CA VAL A 184 -8.71 -23.60 18.52
C VAL A 184 -9.90 -22.86 17.90
N LEU A 185 -10.17 -23.07 16.60
CA LEU A 185 -11.31 -22.47 15.93
C LEU A 185 -12.64 -22.97 16.50
N ASP A 186 -12.78 -24.28 16.75
CA ASP A 186 -13.97 -24.88 17.34
C ASP A 186 -14.24 -24.27 18.74
N TYR A 187 -13.20 -24.11 19.55
CA TYR A 187 -13.31 -23.44 20.86
C TYR A 187 -13.76 -21.98 20.75
N LEU A 188 -13.31 -21.25 19.72
CA LEU A 188 -13.73 -19.87 19.49
C LEU A 188 -15.17 -19.78 18.98
N GLU A 189 -15.58 -20.75 18.17
CA GLU A 189 -16.96 -20.90 17.72
C GLU A 189 -17.90 -21.15 18.91
N GLU A 190 -17.51 -22.03 19.84
CA GLU A 190 -18.23 -22.28 21.10
C GLU A 190 -18.33 -21.01 21.98
N LYS A 191 -17.35 -20.12 21.92
CA LYS A 191 -17.38 -18.80 22.58
C LYS A 191 -18.23 -17.75 21.84
N GLY A 192 -18.83 -18.10 20.70
CA GLY A 192 -19.73 -17.24 19.94
C GLY A 192 -19.05 -16.41 18.85
N VAL A 193 -17.81 -16.73 18.46
CA VAL A 193 -17.19 -16.11 17.27
C VAL A 193 -17.88 -16.65 16.02
N PRO A 194 -18.40 -15.79 15.11
CA PRO A 194 -19.08 -16.25 13.90
C PRO A 194 -18.15 -17.08 13.00
N ARG A 195 -18.68 -18.18 12.45
CA ARG A 195 -17.95 -19.08 11.54
C ARG A 195 -17.31 -18.35 10.37
N GLU A 196 -18.00 -17.36 9.81
CA GLU A 196 -17.51 -16.53 8.71
C GLU A 196 -16.18 -15.84 9.03
N LYS A 197 -15.97 -15.38 10.29
CA LYS A 197 -14.70 -14.79 10.72
C LYS A 197 -13.62 -15.85 10.90
N LEU A 198 -13.98 -17.01 11.44
CA LEU A 198 -13.04 -18.12 11.67
C LEU A 198 -12.52 -18.71 10.35
N ASP A 199 -13.38 -18.81 9.35
CA ASP A 199 -13.02 -19.31 8.02
C ASP A 199 -12.06 -18.37 7.25
N MET A 200 -11.94 -17.10 7.69
CA MET A 200 -10.94 -16.15 7.17
C MET A 200 -9.54 -16.33 7.77
N VAL A 201 -9.37 -17.18 8.79
CA VAL A 201 -8.06 -17.44 9.41
C VAL A 201 -7.25 -18.40 8.54
N HIS A 202 -6.10 -17.94 8.05
CA HIS A 202 -5.20 -18.73 7.23
C HIS A 202 -4.39 -19.71 8.08
N THR A 203 -4.72 -20.99 7.92
CA THR A 203 -4.12 -22.08 8.70
C THR A 203 -4.06 -23.42 7.94
N PRO A 204 -2.90 -24.09 7.90
CA PRO A 204 -1.58 -23.61 8.33
C PRO A 204 -1.21 -22.38 7.52
N ILE A 205 -0.60 -21.40 8.18
CA ILE A 205 -0.17 -20.15 7.56
C ILE A 205 0.77 -20.39 6.37
N GLY A 206 0.61 -19.61 5.30
CA GLY A 206 1.48 -19.61 4.13
C GLY A 206 1.06 -20.58 3.01
N LEU A 207 1.58 -20.33 1.80
CA LEU A 207 1.33 -21.18 0.64
C LEU A 207 1.95 -22.57 0.79
N LYS A 208 1.27 -23.59 0.26
CA LYS A 208 1.73 -24.98 0.27
C LYS A 208 2.84 -25.24 -0.75
N ILE A 209 4.05 -24.80 -0.42
CA ILE A 209 5.25 -24.95 -1.26
C ILE A 209 6.22 -26.03 -0.75
N GLY A 210 5.84 -26.78 0.30
CA GLY A 210 6.72 -27.78 0.91
C GLY A 210 7.85 -27.19 1.76
N ALA A 211 7.61 -26.04 2.40
CA ALA A 211 8.61 -25.35 3.22
C ALA A 211 8.98 -26.15 4.48
N GLU A 212 10.28 -26.26 4.76
CA GLU A 212 10.82 -26.96 5.93
C GLU A 212 11.66 -26.05 6.82
N THR A 213 12.45 -25.15 6.23
CA THR A 213 13.33 -24.25 6.99
C THR A 213 12.61 -22.98 7.43
N PRO A 214 13.08 -22.26 8.48
CA PRO A 214 12.49 -20.98 8.88
C PRO A 214 12.43 -19.94 7.75
N ALA A 215 13.44 -19.93 6.87
CA ALA A 215 13.48 -19.04 5.72
C ALA A 215 12.43 -19.42 4.66
N GLU A 216 12.30 -20.71 4.33
CA GLU A 216 11.28 -21.19 3.39
C GLU A 216 9.86 -20.95 3.93
N ILE A 217 9.65 -21.13 5.24
CA ILE A 217 8.37 -20.83 5.89
C ILE A 217 8.08 -19.34 5.77
N ALA A 218 9.05 -18.47 6.02
CA ALA A 218 8.87 -17.03 5.83
C ALA A 218 8.52 -16.68 4.37
N VAL A 219 9.19 -17.29 3.38
CA VAL A 219 8.86 -17.12 1.95
C VAL A 219 7.43 -17.57 1.67
N SER A 220 7.02 -18.73 2.18
CA SER A 220 5.65 -19.26 2.04
C SER A 220 4.59 -18.31 2.61
N ILE A 221 4.83 -17.75 3.80
CA ILE A 221 3.93 -16.78 4.45
C ILE A 221 3.88 -15.47 3.66
N MET A 222 5.04 -14.91 3.28
CA MET A 222 5.09 -13.66 2.52
C MET A 222 4.45 -13.82 1.14
N ALA A 223 4.62 -14.96 0.47
CA ALA A 223 3.96 -15.24 -0.79
C ALA A 223 2.43 -15.25 -0.65
N GLU A 224 1.89 -15.82 0.44
CA GLU A 224 0.45 -15.79 0.72
C GLU A 224 -0.02 -14.35 0.98
N ILE A 225 0.72 -13.58 1.79
CA ILE A 225 0.40 -12.17 2.07
C ILE A 225 0.41 -11.34 0.78
N ILE A 226 1.42 -11.51 -0.10
CA ILE A 226 1.49 -10.84 -1.40
C ILE A 226 0.28 -11.23 -2.26
N GLU A 227 -0.08 -12.51 -2.28
CA GLU A 227 -1.24 -13.00 -3.02
C GLU A 227 -2.52 -12.29 -2.56
N ILE A 228 -2.73 -12.17 -1.25
CA ILE A 228 -3.91 -11.53 -0.65
C ILE A 228 -3.91 -10.03 -0.89
N LYS A 229 -2.77 -9.36 -0.64
CA LYS A 229 -2.55 -7.94 -0.93
C LYS A 229 -2.90 -7.63 -2.38
N ASN A 230 -2.42 -8.44 -3.32
CA ASN A 230 -2.61 -8.18 -4.76
C ASN A 230 -3.99 -8.62 -5.27
N LYS A 231 -4.63 -9.61 -4.63
CA LYS A 231 -6.03 -9.99 -4.89
C LYS A 231 -7.00 -8.91 -4.42
N LYS A 232 -6.73 -8.27 -3.27
CA LYS A 232 -7.57 -7.22 -2.66
C LYS A 232 -7.23 -5.78 -3.11
N SER A 233 -6.56 -5.64 -4.26
CA SER A 233 -6.29 -4.37 -4.96
C SER A 233 -5.06 -3.61 -4.42
N GLY A 234 -4.23 -3.08 -5.36
CA GLY A 234 -2.80 -2.71 -5.25
C GLY A 234 -2.27 -1.69 -4.20
N MET A 235 -1.15 -1.03 -4.51
CA MET A 235 -0.33 -0.28 -3.54
C MET A 235 -0.95 1.07 -3.10
N SER A 236 -0.58 1.54 -1.89
CA SER A 236 -0.82 2.92 -1.43
C SER A 236 0.02 3.88 -2.27
N SER A 237 -0.56 5.01 -2.68
CA SER A 237 -0.02 5.88 -3.71
C SER A 237 0.44 7.26 -3.23
N PHE A 238 0.08 7.65 -2.01
CA PHE A 238 0.58 8.84 -1.32
C PHE A 238 1.09 8.41 0.05
N ASP A 239 2.32 7.87 0.08
CA ASP A 239 2.97 7.63 1.36
C ASP A 239 3.24 8.96 2.09
N LYS A 240 3.52 8.84 3.40
CA LYS A 240 3.74 9.99 4.25
C LYS A 240 4.91 10.85 3.77
N GLU A 241 5.95 10.26 3.21
CA GLU A 241 7.13 10.98 2.70
C GLU A 241 6.77 11.86 1.49
N LEU A 242 5.97 11.35 0.55
CA LEU A 242 5.47 12.10 -0.59
C LEU A 242 4.54 13.24 -0.16
N VAL A 243 3.64 13.01 0.80
CA VAL A 243 2.77 14.07 1.32
C VAL A 243 3.58 15.14 2.03
N ASP A 244 4.50 14.76 2.92
CA ASP A 244 5.39 15.68 3.63
C ASP A 244 6.31 16.45 2.68
N ALA A 245 6.72 15.85 1.56
CA ALA A 245 7.47 16.53 0.52
C ALA A 245 6.66 17.61 -0.20
N ILE A 246 5.36 17.39 -0.36
CA ILE A 246 4.44 18.35 -1.00
C ILE A 246 4.06 19.45 -0.01
N SER A 247 3.63 19.10 1.20
CA SER A 247 3.04 20.02 2.18
C SER A 247 4.02 20.55 3.23
N GLY A 248 5.15 19.89 3.44
CA GLY A 248 6.08 20.18 4.53
C GLY A 248 6.95 21.43 4.31
N GLU A 249 7.46 21.97 5.42
CA GLU A 249 8.20 23.24 5.45
C GLU A 249 9.50 23.21 4.63
N LYS A 250 10.17 22.04 4.53
CA LYS A 250 11.48 21.92 3.87
C LYS A 250 11.44 22.26 2.38
N LEU A 251 10.36 21.90 1.68
CA LEU A 251 10.20 22.09 0.23
C LEU A 251 9.08 23.06 -0.12
N LYS A 252 8.57 23.83 0.86
CA LYS A 252 7.36 24.66 0.72
C LYS A 252 7.46 25.73 -0.37
N ASN A 253 8.65 26.32 -0.55
CA ASN A 253 8.89 27.41 -1.49
C ASN A 253 9.58 26.95 -2.78
N ILE A 254 9.64 25.64 -3.02
CA ILE A 254 10.28 25.07 -4.21
C ILE A 254 9.15 24.56 -5.11
N PRO A 255 8.94 25.14 -6.32
CA PRO A 255 7.99 24.62 -7.28
C PRO A 255 8.30 23.16 -7.58
N LYS A 256 7.27 22.33 -7.62
CA LYS A 256 7.43 20.88 -7.71
C LYS A 256 6.27 20.23 -8.43
N ALA A 257 6.53 19.15 -9.16
CA ALA A 257 5.50 18.41 -9.88
C ALA A 257 5.36 17.00 -9.31
N VAL A 258 4.12 16.54 -9.21
CA VAL A 258 3.80 15.14 -8.91
C VAL A 258 3.67 14.39 -10.22
N VAL A 259 4.50 13.36 -10.39
CA VAL A 259 4.54 12.47 -11.54
C VAL A 259 3.88 11.16 -11.11
N THR A 260 2.77 10.77 -11.74
CA THR A 260 1.98 9.57 -11.37
C THR A 260 1.81 8.64 -12.58
N ILE A 261 2.11 7.35 -12.44
CA ILE A 261 1.72 6.34 -13.45
C ILE A 261 0.21 6.11 -13.33
N VAL A 262 -0.56 6.49 -14.36
CA VAL A 262 -2.03 6.42 -14.33
C VAL A 262 -2.59 5.26 -15.16
N SER A 263 -1.80 4.74 -16.10
CA SER A 263 -2.16 3.57 -16.91
C SER A 263 -0.92 2.77 -17.28
N ARG A 264 -1.10 1.47 -17.47
CA ARG A 264 -0.06 0.52 -17.87
C ARG A 264 -0.66 -0.53 -18.80
N LYS A 265 0.06 -0.86 -19.87
CA LYS A 265 -0.20 -1.99 -20.76
C LYS A 265 1.09 -2.79 -20.96
N GLY A 266 1.07 -4.09 -20.64
CA GLY A 266 2.26 -4.94 -20.73
C GLY A 266 3.17 -4.85 -19.50
N SER A 267 4.46 -5.17 -19.66
CA SER A 267 5.44 -5.20 -18.58
C SER A 267 6.03 -3.80 -18.31
N SER A 268 5.91 -3.29 -17.08
CA SER A 268 6.50 -2.03 -16.62
C SER A 268 7.15 -2.25 -15.26
N PRO A 269 8.16 -1.42 -14.88
CA PRO A 269 8.92 -1.61 -13.65
C PRO A 269 8.11 -1.29 -12.40
N ARG A 270 7.06 -0.46 -12.52
CA ARG A 270 6.18 -0.03 -11.44
C ARG A 270 4.71 -0.07 -11.85
N ASP A 271 3.83 -0.12 -10.85
CA ASP A 271 2.38 -0.25 -11.04
C ASP A 271 1.66 1.11 -11.12
N VAL A 272 0.43 1.08 -11.64
CA VAL A 272 -0.49 2.22 -11.63
C VAL A 272 -0.67 2.73 -10.20
N GLY A 273 -0.55 4.04 -10.01
CA GLY A 273 -0.55 4.72 -8.71
C GLY A 273 0.84 5.03 -8.17
N THR A 274 1.91 4.49 -8.75
CA THR A 274 3.28 4.85 -8.36
C THR A 274 3.52 6.34 -8.62
N LYS A 275 4.11 7.04 -7.65
CA LYS A 275 4.39 8.48 -7.72
C LYS A 275 5.85 8.81 -7.50
N MET A 276 6.25 9.93 -8.06
CA MET A 276 7.52 10.60 -7.81
C MET A 276 7.27 12.11 -7.76
N ILE A 277 7.99 12.82 -6.89
CA ILE A 277 8.01 14.28 -6.85
C ILE A 277 9.29 14.77 -7.50
N VAL A 278 9.16 15.74 -8.40
CA VAL A 278 10.27 16.43 -9.04
C VAL A 278 10.24 17.90 -8.64
N CYS A 279 11.24 18.34 -7.89
CA CYS A 279 11.38 19.73 -7.47
C CYS A 279 12.23 20.52 -8.48
N LYS A 280 11.97 21.83 -8.60
CA LYS A 280 12.68 22.71 -9.54
C LYS A 280 14.18 22.87 -9.22
N ASP A 281 14.58 22.66 -7.98
CA ASP A 281 15.97 22.62 -7.53
C ASP A 281 16.70 21.30 -7.91
N GLY A 282 15.98 20.35 -8.49
CA GLY A 282 16.49 19.04 -8.88
C GLY A 282 16.33 17.95 -7.83
N THR A 283 15.80 18.26 -6.65
CA THR A 283 15.45 17.26 -5.62
C THR A 283 14.37 16.32 -6.15
N MET A 284 14.54 15.01 -5.91
CA MET A 284 13.54 13.98 -6.28
C MET A 284 13.20 13.11 -5.08
N ILE A 285 11.92 12.75 -4.96
CA ILE A 285 11.39 11.94 -3.86
C ILE A 285 10.49 10.87 -4.48
N GLY A 286 10.70 9.60 -4.10
CA GLY A 286 10.13 8.45 -4.79
C GLY A 286 10.80 8.15 -6.12
N THR A 287 10.34 7.09 -6.78
CA THR A 287 10.80 6.65 -8.11
C THR A 287 9.67 6.00 -8.87
N ILE A 288 9.65 6.19 -10.18
CA ILE A 288 8.69 5.52 -11.09
C ILE A 288 9.30 4.30 -11.79
N GLY A 289 10.52 3.89 -11.40
CA GLY A 289 11.18 2.69 -11.90
C GLY A 289 12.63 2.87 -12.35
N GLY A 290 13.19 4.08 -12.29
CA GLY A 290 14.56 4.38 -12.69
C GLY A 290 14.79 4.36 -14.21
N GLY A 291 16.05 4.58 -14.62
CA GLY A 291 16.49 4.47 -16.02
C GLY A 291 16.11 5.66 -16.92
N CYS A 292 16.21 5.44 -18.23
CA CYS A 292 15.99 6.47 -19.26
C CYS A 292 14.57 7.07 -19.22
N VAL A 293 13.57 6.26 -18.87
CA VAL A 293 12.18 6.69 -18.70
C VAL A 293 12.04 7.72 -17.58
N GLU A 294 12.72 7.51 -16.45
CA GLU A 294 12.69 8.46 -15.33
C GLU A 294 13.36 9.79 -15.70
N ALA A 295 14.47 9.74 -16.45
CA ALA A 295 15.14 10.93 -16.95
C ALA A 295 14.26 11.73 -17.94
N GLU A 296 13.57 11.06 -18.87
CA GLU A 296 12.65 11.71 -19.80
C GLU A 296 11.48 12.39 -19.05
N LEU A 297 10.88 11.68 -18.09
CA LEU A 297 9.76 12.20 -17.31
C LEU A 297 10.17 13.34 -16.37
N ARG A 298 11.41 13.33 -15.88
CA ARG A 298 12.00 14.48 -15.16
C ARG A 298 12.05 15.72 -16.05
N GLN A 299 12.50 15.58 -17.30
CA GLN A 299 12.56 16.72 -18.22
C GLN A 299 11.15 17.27 -18.52
N LYS A 300 10.17 16.39 -18.73
CA LYS A 300 8.78 16.82 -18.92
C LYS A 300 8.18 17.46 -17.67
N ALA A 301 8.56 17.00 -16.47
CA ALA A 301 8.16 17.63 -15.22
C ALA A 301 8.71 19.06 -15.10
N PHE A 302 9.97 19.31 -15.48
CA PHE A 302 10.51 20.66 -15.53
C PHE A 302 9.74 21.57 -16.50
N ASN A 303 9.39 21.06 -17.68
CA ASN A 303 8.63 21.82 -18.68
C ASN A 303 7.21 22.13 -18.19
N ALA A 304 6.54 21.16 -17.54
CA ALA A 304 5.22 21.34 -16.95
C ALA A 304 5.23 22.39 -15.82
N LEU A 305 6.30 22.43 -15.02
CA LEU A 305 6.51 23.47 -14.01
C LEU A 305 6.68 24.86 -14.62
N ASP A 306 7.46 24.98 -15.69
CA ASP A 306 7.65 26.27 -16.38
C ASP A 306 6.36 26.74 -17.06
N ALA A 307 5.60 25.82 -17.64
CA ALA A 307 4.33 26.10 -18.29
C ALA A 307 3.16 26.24 -17.30
N GLN A 308 3.35 25.88 -16.02
CA GLN A 308 2.31 25.81 -14.99
C GLN A 308 1.06 25.05 -15.46
N ARG A 309 1.26 23.94 -16.17
CA ARG A 309 0.18 23.19 -16.79
C ARG A 309 0.39 21.69 -16.64
N CYS A 310 -0.66 20.99 -16.24
CA CYS A 310 -0.65 19.54 -16.16
C CYS A 310 -0.43 18.90 -17.54
N GLU A 311 0.22 17.74 -17.60
CA GLU A 311 0.47 16.99 -18.83
C GLU A 311 0.16 15.49 -18.66
N LEU A 312 -0.39 14.87 -19.70
CA LEU A 312 -0.53 13.42 -19.79
C LEU A 312 0.43 12.94 -20.86
N VAL A 313 1.41 12.14 -20.44
CA VAL A 313 2.52 11.67 -21.27
C VAL A 313 2.37 10.18 -21.49
N LYS A 314 2.48 9.73 -22.74
CA LYS A 314 2.57 8.31 -23.07
C LYS A 314 4.04 7.96 -23.28
N VAL A 315 4.53 6.96 -22.57
CA VAL A 315 5.90 6.42 -22.71
C VAL A 315 5.80 4.99 -23.23
N ASP A 316 6.49 4.72 -24.33
CA ASP A 316 6.55 3.41 -24.97
C ASP A 316 7.95 2.82 -24.79
N MET A 317 8.04 1.71 -24.07
CA MET A 317 9.30 1.02 -23.76
C MET A 317 9.47 -0.25 -24.62
N THR A 318 8.71 -0.40 -25.70
CA THR A 318 8.74 -1.57 -26.59
C THR A 318 9.72 -1.44 -27.76
N GLY A 319 10.41 -0.30 -27.89
CA GLY A 319 11.32 0.01 -29.00
C GLY A 319 12.71 -0.63 -28.93
N GLN A 320 13.40 -0.69 -30.07
CA GLN A 320 14.76 -1.27 -30.21
C GLN A 320 15.82 -0.61 -29.31
N GLU A 321 15.67 0.67 -28.95
CA GLU A 321 16.59 1.37 -28.03
C GLU A 321 16.58 0.78 -26.59
N ALA A 322 15.53 0.05 -26.21
CA ALA A 322 15.44 -0.59 -24.89
C ALA A 322 16.35 -1.84 -24.75
N GLU A 323 16.74 -2.47 -25.87
CA GLU A 323 17.70 -3.58 -25.88
C GLU A 323 19.14 -3.09 -25.68
N ASP A 324 19.49 -1.93 -26.26
CA ASP A 324 20.85 -1.37 -26.18
C ASP A 324 21.15 -0.73 -24.81
N ASP A 325 20.13 -0.17 -24.12
CA ASP A 325 20.26 0.45 -22.79
C ASP A 325 20.13 -0.55 -21.62
N GLY A 326 19.93 -1.85 -21.90
CA GLY A 326 19.96 -2.93 -20.89
C GLY A 326 18.82 -2.94 -19.86
N MET A 327 17.75 -2.16 -20.06
CA MET A 327 16.62 -2.02 -19.14
C MET A 327 15.30 -2.41 -19.81
N VAL A 328 15.05 -3.72 -19.92
CA VAL A 328 13.92 -4.24 -20.71
C VAL A 328 12.64 -4.38 -19.86
N CYS A 329 11.86 -3.31 -19.78
CA CYS A 329 10.43 -3.40 -19.44
C CYS A 329 9.59 -3.17 -20.70
N GLY A 330 9.22 -4.22 -21.43
CA GLY A 330 8.55 -4.14 -22.74
C GLY A 330 7.07 -3.74 -22.71
N GLY A 331 6.72 -2.64 -22.06
CA GLY A 331 5.33 -2.17 -21.92
C GLY A 331 5.15 -0.69 -22.27
N ILE A 332 3.90 -0.25 -22.21
CA ILE A 332 3.51 1.15 -22.43
C ILE A 332 2.88 1.66 -21.15
N ILE A 333 3.29 2.85 -20.71
CA ILE A 333 2.68 3.54 -19.56
C ILE A 333 2.12 4.89 -19.99
N GLU A 334 1.05 5.33 -19.33
CA GLU A 334 0.65 6.74 -19.34
C GLU A 334 0.97 7.34 -17.97
N VAL A 335 1.60 8.51 -17.99
CA VAL A 335 2.08 9.22 -16.81
C VAL A 335 1.47 10.60 -16.78
N PHE A 336 0.83 10.94 -15.67
CA PHE A 336 0.28 12.27 -15.43
C PHE A 336 1.26 13.11 -14.62
N ILE A 337 1.55 14.31 -15.11
CA ILE A 337 2.45 15.27 -14.50
C ILE A 337 1.60 16.45 -14.03
N ASP A 338 1.62 16.71 -12.73
CA ASP A 338 0.80 17.72 -12.08
C ASP A 338 1.68 18.74 -11.34
N PRO A 339 1.86 19.95 -11.88
CA PRO A 339 2.67 20.99 -11.25
C PRO A 339 1.95 21.58 -10.03
N ILE A 340 2.67 21.64 -8.91
CA ILE A 340 2.26 22.24 -7.64
C ILE A 340 3.10 23.50 -7.43
N MET A 341 2.40 24.61 -7.26
CA MET A 341 2.96 25.94 -7.00
C MET A 341 2.85 26.29 -5.52
#